data_AF-A0A645GCY0-F1
#
_entry.id   AF-A0A645GCY0-F1
#
_cell.length_a   1.000
_cell.length_b   1.000
_cell.length_c   1.000
_cell.angle_alpha   90.00
_cell.angle_beta   90.00
_cell.angle_gamma   90.00
#
_symmetry.space_group_name_H-M   'P 1'
#
loop_
_entity.id
_entity.type
_entity.pdbx_description
1 polymer ?
#
loop_
_entity_poly.entity_id
_entity_poly.type
_entity_poly.pdbx_seq_one_letter_code
_entity_poly.pdbx_strand_id
1 'polypeptide(L)'
;MWQELKGFDERYAPAYWEDVDLSFQARKRKWRVLFEPQAVVVHNHETTNSSVFGEKKIAQMSWQNAKKFTRKNANLWQLAAYYLWQPYWWWKMKKHEKMD
;
A
#
# COMPACT_ATOMS: atom_id res chain seq x y z
N MET A 1 -18.15 8.58 -9.76
CA MET A 1 -17.09 7.69 -9.24
C MET A 1 -15.95 8.44 -8.54
N TRP A 2 -15.03 9.10 -9.25
CA TRP A 2 -13.81 9.71 -8.65
C TRP A 2 -14.11 10.70 -7.51
N GLN A 3 -15.00 11.65 -7.74
CA GLN A 3 -15.41 12.65 -6.74
C GLN A 3 -16.06 12.01 -5.51
N GLU A 4 -16.79 10.89 -5.67
CA GLU A 4 -17.42 10.16 -4.57
C GLU A 4 -16.42 9.39 -3.70
N LEU A 5 -15.25 9.04 -4.27
CA LEU A 5 -14.11 8.49 -3.53
C LEU A 5 -13.22 9.58 -2.93
N LYS A 6 -13.45 10.85 -3.28
CA LYS A 6 -12.62 12.01 -2.93
C LYS A 6 -11.19 11.93 -3.47
N GLY A 7 -11.02 11.25 -4.61
CA GLY A 7 -9.72 11.05 -5.25
C GLY A 7 -8.70 10.28 -4.41
N PHE A 8 -7.41 10.53 -4.65
CA PHE A 8 -6.34 9.94 -3.85
C PHE A 8 -6.28 10.59 -2.47
N ASP A 9 -6.02 9.75 -1.47
CA ASP A 9 -5.89 10.19 -0.10
C ASP A 9 -4.48 10.72 0.16
N GLU A 10 -4.38 12.03 0.36
CA GLU A 10 -3.11 12.75 0.56
C GLU A 10 -2.30 12.25 1.76
N ARG A 11 -2.89 11.47 2.68
CA ARG A 11 -2.14 10.82 3.77
C ARG A 11 -1.05 9.86 3.26
N TYR A 12 -1.16 9.38 2.02
CA TYR A 12 -0.19 8.50 1.38
C TYR A 12 0.87 9.25 0.58
N ALA A 13 0.79 10.58 0.48
CA ALA A 13 1.81 11.37 -0.19
C ALA A 13 3.20 11.12 0.44
N PRO A 14 4.28 11.11 -0.35
CA PRO A 14 4.31 11.42 -1.79
C PRO A 14 4.01 10.23 -2.73
N ALA A 15 3.98 8.99 -2.24
CA ALA A 15 3.75 7.80 -3.06
C ALA A 15 3.41 6.55 -2.23
N TYR A 16 2.91 5.52 -2.92
CA TYR A 16 2.57 4.19 -2.43
C TYR A 16 1.37 4.14 -1.48
N TRP A 17 0.45 3.21 -1.77
CA TRP A 17 -0.80 2.88 -1.06
C TRP A 17 -2.03 3.74 -1.38
N GLU A 18 -1.89 4.86 -2.09
CA GLU A 18 -3.01 5.68 -2.54
C GLU A 18 -3.95 4.92 -3.48
N ASP A 19 -3.39 4.10 -4.36
CA ASP A 19 -4.08 3.26 -5.35
C ASP A 19 -4.78 2.05 -4.69
N VAL A 20 -4.09 1.40 -3.75
CA VAL A 20 -4.63 0.32 -2.92
C VAL A 20 -5.80 0.83 -2.09
N ASP A 21 -5.65 1.98 -1.42
CA ASP A 21 -6.72 2.56 -0.65
C ASP A 21 -7.91 2.99 -1.53
N LEU A 22 -7.67 3.64 -2.66
CA LEU A 22 -8.73 4.00 -3.61
C LEU A 22 -9.55 2.78 -4.03
N SER A 23 -8.87 1.69 -4.42
CA SER A 23 -9.48 0.43 -4.81
C SER A 23 -10.27 -0.21 -3.66
N PHE A 24 -9.74 -0.13 -2.43
CA PHE A 24 -10.42 -0.63 -1.24
C PHE A 24 -11.67 0.19 -0.89
N GLN A 25 -11.62 1.52 -1.01
CA GLN A 25 -12.78 2.40 -0.81
C GLN A 25 -13.87 2.16 -1.87
N ALA A 26 -13.49 1.85 -3.12
CA ALA A 26 -14.43 1.45 -4.16
C ALA A 26 -15.14 0.13 -3.78
N ARG A 27 -14.39 -0.88 -3.33
CA ARG A 27 -14.96 -2.16 -2.86
C ARG A 27 -15.90 -1.98 -1.67
N LYS A 28 -15.58 -1.10 -0.71
CA LYS A 28 -16.47 -0.75 0.40
C LYS A 28 -17.83 -0.20 -0.05
N ARG A 29 -17.89 0.43 -1.22
CA ARG A 29 -19.13 0.90 -1.88
C ARG A 29 -19.80 -0.16 -2.75
N LYS A 30 -19.36 -1.42 -2.68
CA LYS A 30 -19.82 -2.54 -3.52
C LYS A 30 -19.52 -2.35 -5.01
N TRP A 31 -18.57 -1.47 -5.36
CA TRP A 31 -18.11 -1.34 -6.74
C TRP A 31 -17.12 -2.44 -7.09
N ARG A 32 -17.04 -2.75 -8.38
CA ARG A 32 -16.13 -3.76 -8.93
C ARG A 32 -14.78 -3.12 -9.24
N VAL A 33 -13.70 -3.80 -8.85
CA VAL A 33 -12.33 -3.50 -9.28
C VAL A 33 -11.93 -4.65 -10.20
N LEU A 34 -11.74 -4.35 -11.49
CA LEU A 34 -11.57 -5.34 -12.55
C LEU A 34 -10.20 -5.19 -13.20
N PHE A 35 -9.62 -6.33 -13.56
CA PHE A 35 -8.42 -6.41 -14.40
C PHE A 35 -8.87 -6.68 -15.84
N GLU A 36 -8.34 -5.92 -16.79
CA GLU A 36 -8.60 -6.08 -18.22
C GLU A 36 -7.34 -6.63 -18.91
N PRO A 37 -7.27 -7.94 -19.22
CA PRO A 37 -6.07 -8.54 -19.80
C PRO A 37 -5.72 -8.02 -21.20
N GLN A 38 -6.67 -7.44 -21.94
CA GLN A 38 -6.42 -6.90 -23.28
C GLN A 38 -5.86 -5.47 -23.25
N ALA A 39 -5.95 -4.76 -22.13
CA ALA A 39 -5.42 -3.42 -21.96
C ALA A 39 -3.92 -3.47 -21.59
N VAL A 40 -3.06 -3.66 -22.59
CA VAL A 40 -1.61 -3.80 -22.42
C VAL A 40 -0.93 -2.44 -22.53
N VAL A 41 -0.10 -2.10 -21.53
CA VAL A 41 0.73 -0.89 -21.51
C VAL A 41 2.17 -1.22 -21.11
N VAL A 42 3.13 -0.45 -21.59
CA VAL A 42 4.55 -0.59 -21.21
C VAL A 42 4.81 0.26 -19.97
N HIS A 43 5.29 -0.36 -18.89
CA HIS A 43 5.64 0.32 -17.65
C HIS A 43 7.13 0.17 -17.36
N ASN A 44 7.87 1.29 -17.39
CA ASN A 44 9.26 1.34 -16.95
C ASN A 44 9.30 1.41 -15.42
N HIS A 45 9.54 0.27 -14.78
CA HIS A 45 9.39 0.11 -13.34
C HIS A 45 10.34 1.01 -12.53
N GLU A 46 9.81 1.72 -11.54
CA GLU A 46 10.52 2.44 -10.47
C GLU A 46 11.59 3.47 -10.88
N THR A 47 11.68 3.86 -12.16
CA THR A 47 12.75 4.76 -12.66
C THR A 47 12.76 6.13 -11.96
N THR A 48 11.58 6.74 -11.77
CA THR A 48 11.48 8.10 -11.20
C THR A 48 11.49 8.09 -9.67
N ASN A 49 10.80 7.15 -9.03
CA ASN A 49 10.74 7.12 -7.56
C ASN A 49 12.10 6.75 -6.97
N SER A 50 12.78 5.76 -7.54
CA SER A 50 14.11 5.34 -7.06
C SER A 50 15.13 6.45 -7.18
N SER A 51 15.14 7.19 -8.29
CA SER A 51 16.04 8.33 -8.51
C SER A 51 15.76 9.53 -7.59
N VAL A 52 14.50 9.77 -7.20
CA VAL A 52 14.13 10.89 -6.32
C VAL A 52 14.29 10.57 -4.84
N PHE A 53 13.88 9.37 -4.41
CA PHE A 53 13.78 9.03 -2.99
C PHE A 53 14.84 8.04 -2.51
N GLY A 54 15.38 7.21 -3.41
CA GLY A 54 16.21 6.05 -3.07
C GLY A 54 15.39 4.89 -2.49
N GLU A 55 15.88 3.67 -2.70
CA GLU A 55 15.18 2.42 -2.34
C GLU A 55 14.82 2.33 -0.86
N LYS A 56 15.75 2.71 0.04
CA LYS A 56 15.51 2.67 1.48
C LYS A 56 14.33 3.54 1.91
N LYS A 57 14.21 4.75 1.34
CA LYS A 57 13.13 5.68 1.66
C LYS A 57 11.81 5.22 1.07
N ILE A 58 11.83 4.65 -0.14
CA ILE A 58 10.66 4.00 -0.76
C ILE A 58 10.13 2.89 0.14
N ALA A 59 11.01 1.97 0.57
CA ALA A 59 10.63 0.86 1.44
C ALA A 59 10.04 1.40 2.75
N GLN A 60 10.73 2.35 3.41
CA GLN A 60 10.24 2.95 4.65
C GLN A 60 8.87 3.62 4.47
N MET A 61 8.68 4.38 3.39
CA MET A 61 7.42 5.07 3.08
C MET A 61 6.29 4.07 2.84
N SER A 62 6.53 3.03 2.03
CA SER A 62 5.56 1.96 1.79
C SER A 62 5.16 1.27 3.09
N TRP A 63 6.10 0.96 3.99
CA TRP A 63 5.79 0.38 5.30
C TRP A 63 4.98 1.31 6.20
N GLN A 64 5.32 2.60 6.25
CA GLN A 64 4.56 3.58 7.01
C GLN A 64 3.14 3.74 6.48
N ASN A 65 2.99 3.76 5.16
CA ASN A 65 1.71 3.89 4.48
C ASN A 65 0.85 2.62 4.63
N ALA A 66 1.43 1.42 4.65
CA ALA A 66 0.76 0.17 5.01
C ALA A 66 0.11 0.23 6.40
N LYS A 67 0.84 0.81 7.37
CA LYS A 67 0.33 1.02 8.73
C LYS A 67 -0.81 2.03 8.76
N LYS A 68 -0.71 3.14 8.01
CA LYS A 68 -1.79 4.13 7.85
C LYS A 68 -3.04 3.49 7.25
N PHE A 69 -2.89 2.71 6.17
CA PHE A 69 -3.97 1.97 5.53
C PHE A 69 -4.66 1.02 6.51
N THR A 70 -3.90 0.20 7.21
CA THR A 70 -4.45 -0.77 8.17
C THR A 70 -5.25 -0.04 9.24
N ARG A 71 -4.71 1.02 9.83
CA ARG A 71 -5.41 1.81 10.86
C ARG A 71 -6.68 2.47 10.34
N LYS A 72 -6.69 2.96 9.09
CA LYS A 72 -7.84 3.59 8.45
C LYS A 72 -8.96 2.58 8.18
N ASN A 73 -8.60 1.37 7.77
CA ASN A 73 -9.52 0.46 7.11
C ASN A 73 -9.89 -0.79 7.92
N ALA A 74 -9.07 -1.20 8.88
CA ALA A 74 -9.28 -2.39 9.68
C ALA A 74 -10.42 -2.20 10.69
N ASN A 75 -11.18 -3.27 10.93
CA ASN A 75 -12.01 -3.38 12.12
C ASN A 75 -11.15 -3.70 13.36
N LEU A 76 -11.77 -3.72 14.55
CA LEU A 76 -11.08 -3.95 15.81
C LEU A 76 -10.31 -5.27 15.85
N TRP A 77 -10.89 -6.36 15.33
CA TRP A 77 -10.26 -7.68 15.31
C TRP A 77 -9.08 -7.73 14.35
N GLN A 78 -9.21 -7.15 13.16
CA GLN A 78 -8.14 -7.04 12.18
C GLN A 78 -6.99 -6.18 12.72
N LEU A 79 -7.30 -5.11 13.44
CA LEU A 79 -6.30 -4.25 14.05
C LEU A 79 -5.58 -4.96 15.20
N ALA A 80 -6.31 -5.68 16.06
CA ALA A 80 -5.75 -6.49 17.13
C ALA A 80 -4.83 -7.59 16.57
N ALA A 81 -5.29 -8.33 15.56
CA ALA A 81 -4.49 -9.32 14.86
C ALA A 81 -3.22 -8.68 14.25
N TYR A 82 -3.36 -7.56 13.55
CA TYR A 82 -2.21 -6.86 12.96
C TYR A 82 -1.11 -6.59 13.99
N TYR A 83 -1.46 -6.08 15.18
CA TYR A 83 -0.48 -5.83 16.24
C TYR A 83 0.06 -7.11 16.88
N LEU A 84 -0.79 -8.12 17.11
CA LEU A 84 -0.38 -9.41 17.66
C LEU A 84 0.69 -10.09 16.79
N TRP A 85 0.56 -9.97 15.47
CA TRP A 85 1.49 -10.56 14.51
C TRP A 85 2.75 -9.72 14.25
N GLN A 86 2.87 -8.49 14.75
CA GLN A 86 4.06 -7.66 14.49
C GLN A 86 5.39 -8.30 14.88
N PRO A 87 5.53 -8.95 16.05
CA PRO A 87 6.80 -9.60 16.42
C PRO A 87 7.22 -10.68 15.42
N TYR A 88 6.26 -11.46 14.91
CA TYR A 88 6.51 -12.48 13.88
C TYR A 88 7.03 -11.85 12.58
N TRP A 89 6.37 -10.81 12.10
CA TRP A 89 6.78 -10.12 10.86
C TRP A 89 8.13 -9.45 11.01
N TRP A 90 8.41 -8.84 12.17
CA TRP A 90 9.70 -8.24 12.46
C TRP A 90 10.84 -9.27 12.43
N TRP A 91 10.63 -10.44 13.04
CA TRP A 91 11.59 -11.54 12.99
C TRP A 91 11.80 -12.04 11.56
N LYS A 92 10.73 -12.21 10.78
CA LYS A 92 10.79 -12.64 9.38
C LYS A 92 11.58 -11.65 8.51
N MET A 93 11.34 -10.35 8.65
CA MET A 93 12.05 -9.32 7.88
C MET A 93 13.55 -9.28 8.19
N LYS A 94 13.94 -9.38 9.46
CA LYS A 94 15.35 -9.44 9.87
C LYS A 94 16.10 -10.64 9.30
N LYS A 95 15.41 -11.74 9.01
CA LYS A 95 16.02 -12.92 8.41
C LYS A 95 16.35 -12.70 6.93
N HIS A 96 15.50 -11.98 6.20
CA HIS A 96 15.73 -11.64 4.80
C HIS A 96 16.86 -10.62 4.63
N GLU A 97 16.96 -9.63 5.51
CA GLU A 97 18.03 -8.61 5.48
C GLU A 97 19.44 -9.16 5.76
N LYS A 98 19.55 -10.39 6.28
CA LYS A 98 20.83 -11.09 6.53
C LYS A 98 21.25 -12.03 5.40
N MET A 99 20.43 -12.18 4.36
CA MET A 99 20.68 -13.09 3.24
C MET A 99 21.16 -12.35 1.96
N ASP A 100 21.15 -11.01 1.99
CA ASP A 100 21.71 -10.10 0.98
C ASP A 100 23.00 -9.45 1.52
#